data_AF-A0AB36WVJ4-F1
#
_entry.id   AF-A0AB36WVJ4-F1
#
_cell.length_a   1.000
_cell.length_b   1.000
_cell.length_c   1.000
_cell.angle_alpha   90.00
_cell.angle_beta   90.00
_cell.angle_gamma   90.00
#
_symmetry.space_group_name_H-M   'P 1'
#
loop_
_entity.id
_entity.type
_entity.pdbx_description
1 polymer ?
#
loop_
_entity_poly.entity_id
_entity_poly.type
_entity_poly.pdbx_seq_one_letter_code
_entity_poly.pdbx_strand_id
1 'polypeptide(L)'
;MGLAKQQQIEEQRRGFSCDETLTVCTGCFEEQGVTHFIEEHQSSTVCSFCKDYDEDVIACKLELVIDHILNSIHYEWGDPNNEGLSYITREGGWQGKVYETWNLMEIIGLDTINHDVFTYIVDSIHNQQWCKKEPYSLKVDQTFMYGWSYFCSFVKTKSRYLFLNARNPNFDTKQHDEMDPVKILDVLGSIVNRVSLTNVISKDTDILRVRITELDQHLTDANELGSPPIEYAIMPNRMSPAGIPMFYGAFDMKTAISETYQQCDTDKKAICGVFRPIRDLVLIDLPEKSSVPSIFDEHKRKFRSDIKFLQNFVHDFIKPIARDDRAHIDYVPTQIVTEYFRHVFQSKDGVQVDGIIYPSSKNEGHRAVVIFATSEQCIDADESFQNDSLLRLVGIESQVLVGAGQIS
;
A
#
# COMPACT_ATOMS: atom_id res chain seq x y z
N MET A 1 26.83 -40.71 -26.62
CA MET A 1 25.40 -40.90 -26.34
C MET A 1 24.98 -40.55 -24.90
N GLY A 2 25.90 -40.45 -23.92
CA GLY A 2 25.56 -40.07 -22.53
C GLY A 2 25.37 -38.56 -22.31
N LEU A 3 26.34 -37.73 -22.70
CA LEU A 3 26.35 -36.28 -22.42
C LEU A 3 25.20 -35.52 -23.11
N ALA A 4 24.99 -35.71 -24.42
CA ALA A 4 23.89 -35.05 -25.13
C ALA A 4 22.50 -35.45 -24.59
N LYS A 5 22.34 -36.69 -24.10
CA LYS A 5 21.10 -37.15 -23.47
C LYS A 5 20.93 -36.58 -22.06
N GLN A 6 22.01 -36.44 -21.30
CA GLN A 6 22.00 -35.77 -20.00
C GLN A 6 21.66 -34.29 -20.13
N GLN A 7 22.27 -33.60 -21.10
CA GLN A 7 21.96 -32.21 -21.43
C GLN A 7 20.50 -32.04 -21.84
N GLN A 8 19.98 -32.93 -22.70
CA GLN A 8 18.57 -32.89 -23.09
C GLN A 8 17.59 -33.12 -21.91
N ILE A 9 17.97 -33.97 -20.95
CA ILE A 9 17.18 -34.19 -19.72
C ILE A 9 17.24 -32.96 -18.80
N GLU A 10 18.40 -32.33 -18.69
CA GLU A 10 18.60 -31.12 -17.88
C GLU A 10 17.84 -29.92 -18.47
N GLU A 11 17.93 -29.72 -19.78
CA GLU A 11 17.16 -28.71 -20.52
C GLU A 11 15.65 -28.88 -20.34
N GLN A 12 15.14 -30.11 -20.46
CA GLN A 12 13.73 -30.41 -20.19
C GLN A 12 13.34 -30.13 -18.73
N ARG A 13 14.25 -30.34 -17.78
CA ARG A 13 13.98 -30.11 -16.36
C ARG A 13 13.94 -28.63 -16.01
N ARG A 14 14.84 -27.82 -16.58
CA ARG A 14 14.88 -26.37 -16.37
C ARG A 14 13.84 -25.61 -17.23
N GLY A 15 13.35 -26.23 -18.31
CA GLY A 15 12.29 -25.68 -19.15
C GLY A 15 12.75 -24.68 -20.21
N PHE A 16 14.05 -24.62 -20.48
CA PHE A 16 14.65 -23.79 -21.53
C PHE A 16 15.95 -24.38 -22.07
N SER A 17 16.34 -23.96 -23.28
CA SER A 17 17.64 -24.26 -23.89
C SER A 17 18.39 -22.96 -24.15
N CYS A 18 19.66 -22.89 -23.77
CA CYS A 18 20.49 -21.68 -23.89
C CYS A 18 21.95 -22.08 -24.18
N ASP A 19 22.65 -21.25 -24.96
CA ASP A 19 24.10 -21.34 -25.12
C ASP A 19 24.80 -20.81 -23.85
N GLU A 20 25.46 -21.70 -23.12
CA GLU A 20 26.14 -21.43 -21.84
C GLU A 20 27.27 -20.40 -21.95
N THR A 21 27.72 -20.07 -23.18
CA THR A 21 28.75 -19.06 -23.42
C THR A 21 28.19 -17.63 -23.47
N LEU A 22 26.87 -17.47 -23.63
CA LEU A 22 26.26 -16.16 -23.77
C LEU A 22 26.16 -15.44 -22.42
N THR A 23 26.46 -14.15 -22.46
CA THR A 23 26.41 -13.24 -21.32
C THR A 23 25.60 -12.00 -21.64
N VAL A 24 24.94 -11.42 -20.65
CA VAL A 24 24.12 -10.22 -20.79
C VAL A 24 24.37 -9.26 -19.62
N CYS A 25 24.45 -7.95 -19.92
CA CYS A 25 24.67 -6.89 -18.93
C CYS A 25 23.37 -6.16 -18.60
N THR A 26 23.42 -5.34 -17.55
CA THR A 26 22.29 -4.49 -17.11
C THR A 26 21.81 -3.54 -18.20
N GLY A 27 22.72 -2.97 -18.99
CA GLY A 27 22.40 -2.06 -20.11
C GLY A 27 21.57 -2.67 -21.25
N CYS A 28 21.26 -3.98 -21.21
CA CYS A 28 20.34 -4.61 -22.16
C CYS A 28 18.87 -4.60 -21.68
N PHE A 29 18.60 -4.22 -20.43
CA PHE A 29 17.28 -4.26 -19.80
C PHE A 29 16.87 -2.88 -19.27
N GLU A 30 15.58 -2.56 -19.35
CA GLU A 30 14.98 -1.44 -18.59
C GLU A 30 14.29 -1.93 -17.31
N GLU A 31 13.95 -3.23 -17.26
CA GLU A 31 13.26 -3.85 -16.14
C GLU A 31 14.17 -4.01 -14.90
N GLN A 32 13.81 -3.34 -13.81
CA GLN A 32 14.65 -3.21 -12.63
C GLN A 32 14.89 -4.51 -11.85
N GLY A 33 13.92 -5.43 -11.83
CA GLY A 33 14.06 -6.71 -11.14
C GLY A 33 15.15 -7.58 -11.78
N VAL A 34 15.20 -7.64 -13.11
CA VAL A 34 16.21 -8.35 -13.88
C VAL A 34 17.56 -7.64 -13.79
N THR A 35 17.61 -6.30 -13.85
CA THR A 35 18.90 -5.59 -13.69
C THR A 35 19.52 -5.83 -12.32
N HIS A 36 18.74 -5.77 -11.24
CA HIS A 36 19.25 -6.08 -9.89
C HIS A 36 19.76 -7.53 -9.81
N PHE A 37 19.04 -8.48 -10.39
CA PHE A 37 19.50 -9.87 -10.44
C PHE A 37 20.84 -10.01 -11.18
N ILE A 38 21.00 -9.31 -12.32
CA ILE A 38 22.25 -9.32 -13.08
C ILE A 38 23.38 -8.75 -12.23
N GLU A 39 23.18 -7.63 -11.53
CA GLU A 39 24.17 -6.99 -10.64
C GLU A 39 24.65 -7.94 -9.53
N GLU A 40 23.75 -8.71 -8.94
CA GLU A 40 24.08 -9.68 -7.88
C GLU A 40 24.84 -10.91 -8.40
N HIS A 41 24.77 -11.20 -9.71
CA HIS A 41 25.29 -12.43 -10.33
C HIS A 41 26.29 -12.18 -11.48
N GLN A 42 26.89 -10.99 -11.54
CA GLN A 42 27.88 -10.64 -12.55
C GLN A 42 29.08 -11.61 -12.50
N SER A 43 29.49 -12.09 -13.67
CA SER A 43 30.57 -13.09 -13.81
C SER A 43 31.44 -12.92 -15.04
N SER A 44 31.14 -11.96 -15.93
CA SER A 44 31.89 -11.65 -17.13
C SER A 44 32.11 -10.14 -17.31
N THR A 45 33.22 -9.76 -17.94
CA THR A 45 33.56 -8.38 -18.31
C THR A 45 33.03 -7.95 -19.68
N VAL A 46 32.41 -8.87 -20.43
CA VAL A 46 31.88 -8.63 -21.78
C VAL A 46 30.42 -9.06 -21.87
N CYS A 47 29.59 -8.25 -22.51
CA CYS A 47 28.23 -8.61 -22.92
C CYS A 47 28.20 -9.19 -24.34
N SER A 48 27.55 -10.33 -24.52
CA SER A 48 27.43 -10.99 -25.83
C SER A 48 26.46 -10.28 -26.79
N PHE A 49 25.58 -9.41 -26.29
CA PHE A 49 24.52 -8.78 -27.07
C PHE A 49 24.85 -7.34 -27.48
N CYS A 50 25.02 -6.42 -26.52
CA CYS A 50 25.39 -5.03 -26.83
C CYS A 50 26.88 -4.84 -27.17
N LYS A 51 27.71 -5.88 -26.93
CA LYS A 51 29.17 -5.86 -27.12
C LYS A 51 29.93 -4.87 -26.24
N ASP A 52 29.30 -4.36 -25.18
CA ASP A 52 29.98 -3.57 -24.16
C ASP A 52 31.02 -4.40 -23.42
N TYR A 53 32.11 -3.73 -23.05
CA TYR A 53 33.26 -4.27 -22.33
C TYR A 53 33.72 -3.25 -21.29
N ASP A 54 34.08 -3.76 -20.11
CA ASP A 54 34.70 -2.98 -19.04
C ASP A 54 35.88 -3.76 -18.43
N GLU A 55 36.76 -3.07 -17.69
CA GLU A 55 37.79 -3.73 -16.88
C GLU A 55 37.17 -4.46 -15.67
N ASP A 56 36.04 -3.94 -15.17
CA ASP A 56 35.24 -4.55 -14.13
C ASP A 56 34.22 -5.57 -14.68
N VAL A 57 33.71 -6.44 -13.81
CA VAL A 57 32.69 -7.44 -14.18
C VAL A 57 31.35 -6.73 -14.38
N ILE A 58 30.77 -6.83 -15.58
CA ILE A 58 29.56 -6.08 -15.97
C ILE A 58 28.39 -6.95 -16.45
N ALA A 59 28.65 -8.22 -16.78
CA ALA A 59 27.69 -9.11 -17.41
C ALA A 59 27.50 -10.41 -16.61
N CYS A 60 26.28 -10.93 -16.64
CA CYS A 60 25.88 -12.20 -16.04
C CYS A 60 25.70 -13.26 -17.15
N LYS A 61 25.86 -14.54 -16.81
CA LYS A 61 25.54 -15.64 -17.73
C LYS A 61 24.05 -15.59 -18.08
N LEU A 62 23.73 -15.65 -19.37
CA LEU A 62 22.35 -15.55 -19.84
C LEU A 62 21.48 -16.70 -19.31
N GLU A 63 22.05 -17.89 -19.17
CA GLU A 63 21.39 -19.05 -18.57
C GLU A 63 20.77 -18.74 -17.20
N LEU A 64 21.53 -18.06 -16.32
CA LEU A 64 21.05 -17.69 -14.98
C LEU A 64 19.91 -16.68 -15.05
N VAL A 65 19.99 -15.75 -16.01
CA VAL A 65 18.94 -14.74 -16.22
C VAL A 65 17.65 -15.38 -16.74
N ILE A 66 17.72 -16.31 -17.68
CA ILE A 66 16.54 -17.04 -18.19
C ILE A 66 15.92 -17.89 -17.08
N ASP A 67 16.73 -18.60 -16.30
CA ASP A 67 16.24 -19.39 -15.16
C ASP A 67 15.52 -18.50 -14.13
N HIS A 68 16.09 -17.34 -13.79
CA HIS A 68 15.46 -16.36 -12.91
C HIS A 68 14.14 -15.81 -13.48
N ILE A 69 14.10 -15.47 -14.76
CA ILE A 69 12.89 -15.01 -15.45
C ILE A 69 11.79 -16.09 -15.38
N LEU A 70 12.12 -17.35 -15.68
CA LEU A 70 11.16 -18.46 -15.61
C LEU A 70 10.67 -18.72 -14.20
N ASN A 71 11.57 -18.77 -13.22
CA ASN A 71 11.20 -18.91 -11.81
C ASN A 71 10.31 -17.76 -11.33
N SER A 72 10.54 -16.55 -11.84
CA SER A 72 9.70 -15.37 -11.58
C SER A 72 8.34 -15.49 -12.23
N ILE A 73 8.25 -15.91 -13.49
CA ILE A 73 6.98 -16.16 -14.19
C ILE A 73 6.17 -17.22 -13.43
N HIS A 74 6.82 -18.31 -13.03
CA HIS A 74 6.22 -19.39 -12.24
C HIS A 74 5.69 -18.96 -10.88
N TYR A 75 5.98 -17.74 -10.42
CA TYR A 75 5.37 -17.19 -9.22
C TYR A 75 3.87 -16.88 -9.41
N GLU A 76 3.45 -16.39 -10.59
CA GLU A 76 2.05 -16.02 -10.87
C GLU A 76 1.41 -16.77 -12.04
N TRP A 77 2.21 -17.47 -12.85
CA TRP A 77 1.78 -18.10 -14.08
C TRP A 77 2.25 -19.56 -14.17
N GLY A 78 1.56 -20.36 -14.96
CA GLY A 78 1.89 -21.77 -15.15
C GLY A 78 1.43 -22.27 -16.51
N ASP A 79 1.84 -23.50 -16.83
CA ASP A 79 1.33 -24.21 -18.00
C ASP A 79 -0.17 -24.53 -17.79
N PRO A 80 -1.04 -24.22 -18.76
CA PRO A 80 -2.47 -24.46 -18.64
C PRO A 80 -2.89 -25.90 -18.31
N ASN A 81 -2.17 -26.92 -18.80
CA ASN A 81 -2.43 -28.32 -18.44
C ASN A 81 -2.09 -28.56 -16.96
N ASN A 82 -0.93 -28.08 -16.52
CA ASN A 82 -0.44 -28.31 -15.16
C ASN A 82 -1.28 -27.58 -14.10
N GLU A 83 -1.79 -26.39 -14.43
CA GLU A 83 -2.68 -25.61 -13.57
C GLU A 83 -4.14 -26.12 -13.61
N GLY A 84 -4.42 -27.17 -14.40
CA GLY A 84 -5.73 -27.81 -14.47
C GLY A 84 -6.78 -27.01 -15.24
N LEU A 85 -6.38 -26.08 -16.11
CA LEU A 85 -7.31 -25.33 -16.94
C LEU A 85 -8.04 -26.28 -17.89
N SER A 86 -9.36 -26.19 -17.98
CA SER A 86 -10.14 -27.08 -18.83
C SER A 86 -9.85 -26.83 -20.31
N TYR A 87 -9.69 -27.90 -21.10
CA TYR A 87 -9.56 -27.84 -22.55
C TYR A 87 -10.74 -28.54 -23.22
N ILE A 88 -11.48 -27.84 -24.07
CA ILE A 88 -12.62 -28.40 -24.80
C ILE A 88 -12.43 -28.15 -26.29
N THR A 89 -12.04 -29.21 -27.01
CA THR A 89 -11.80 -29.16 -28.47
C THR A 89 -12.99 -28.61 -29.25
N ARG A 90 -14.22 -28.98 -28.87
CA ARG A 90 -15.45 -28.54 -29.54
C ARG A 90 -15.75 -27.05 -29.36
N GLU A 91 -15.28 -26.46 -28.26
CA GLU A 91 -15.49 -25.05 -27.91
C GLU A 91 -14.26 -24.18 -28.28
N GLY A 92 -13.31 -24.72 -29.06
CA GLY A 92 -12.16 -23.97 -29.57
C GLY A 92 -10.90 -23.97 -28.68
N GLY A 93 -10.83 -24.85 -27.66
CA GLY A 93 -9.61 -25.08 -26.89
C GLY A 93 -9.72 -24.73 -25.41
N TRP A 94 -8.75 -23.98 -24.88
CA TRP A 94 -8.67 -23.61 -23.46
C TRP A 94 -9.88 -22.81 -22.99
N GLN A 95 -10.45 -23.19 -21.84
CA GLN A 95 -11.61 -22.55 -21.23
C GLN A 95 -11.16 -21.50 -20.20
N GLY A 96 -10.36 -20.54 -20.65
CA GLY A 96 -9.80 -19.45 -19.85
C GLY A 96 -8.83 -18.58 -20.66
N LYS A 97 -8.20 -17.61 -20.00
CA LYS A 97 -7.19 -16.77 -20.64
C LYS A 97 -5.85 -17.50 -20.68
N VAL A 98 -5.37 -17.76 -21.89
CA VAL A 98 -4.05 -18.33 -22.16
C VAL A 98 -3.29 -17.34 -23.04
N TYR A 99 -2.01 -17.15 -22.72
CA TYR A 99 -1.10 -16.27 -23.44
C TYR A 99 0.06 -17.07 -23.98
N GLU A 100 0.46 -16.75 -25.21
CA GLU A 100 1.74 -17.23 -25.75
C GLU A 100 2.91 -16.51 -25.06
N THR A 101 4.09 -17.13 -24.98
CA THR A 101 5.26 -16.61 -24.26
C THR A 101 5.59 -15.16 -24.60
N TRP A 102 5.63 -14.81 -25.89
CA TRP A 102 5.88 -13.44 -26.35
C TRP A 102 4.91 -12.44 -25.71
N ASN A 103 3.60 -12.70 -25.83
CA ASN A 103 2.56 -11.83 -25.28
C ASN A 103 2.60 -11.78 -23.75
N LEU A 104 2.95 -12.90 -23.10
CA LEU A 104 3.10 -12.92 -21.65
C LEU A 104 4.22 -11.99 -21.20
N MET A 105 5.39 -12.03 -21.86
CA MET A 105 6.54 -11.18 -21.53
C MET A 105 6.19 -9.69 -21.59
N GLU A 106 5.41 -9.28 -22.60
CA GLU A 106 4.88 -7.92 -22.69
C GLU A 106 3.90 -7.60 -21.55
N ILE A 107 2.98 -8.52 -21.21
CA ILE A 107 1.99 -8.32 -20.13
C ILE A 107 2.65 -8.18 -18.75
N ILE A 108 3.72 -8.92 -18.50
CA ILE A 108 4.45 -8.84 -17.23
C ILE A 108 5.50 -7.73 -17.21
N GLY A 109 5.71 -7.03 -18.33
CA GLY A 109 6.61 -5.88 -18.45
C GLY A 109 8.09 -6.28 -18.47
N LEU A 110 8.46 -7.32 -19.20
CA LEU A 110 9.87 -7.61 -19.48
C LEU A 110 10.40 -6.63 -20.53
N ASP A 111 10.77 -5.43 -20.07
CA ASP A 111 11.25 -4.36 -20.93
C ASP A 111 12.76 -4.51 -21.20
N THR A 112 13.12 -4.67 -22.47
CA THR A 112 14.51 -4.78 -22.93
C THR A 112 14.86 -3.63 -23.87
N ILE A 113 16.10 -3.15 -23.77
CA ILE A 113 16.65 -2.16 -24.71
C ILE A 113 17.10 -2.87 -25.99
N ASN A 114 17.68 -4.06 -25.84
CA ASN A 114 18.15 -4.86 -26.96
C ASN A 114 17.11 -5.93 -27.35
N HIS A 115 16.44 -5.71 -28.47
CA HIS A 115 15.41 -6.63 -29.00
C HIS A 115 15.95 -8.04 -29.27
N ASP A 116 17.24 -8.20 -29.61
CA ASP A 116 17.82 -9.54 -29.84
C ASP A 116 17.88 -10.35 -28.55
N VAL A 117 18.08 -9.70 -27.40
CA VAL A 117 18.02 -10.35 -26.08
C VAL A 117 16.61 -10.85 -25.80
N PHE A 118 15.60 -10.02 -26.04
CA PHE A 118 14.20 -10.39 -25.83
C PHE A 118 13.80 -11.60 -26.69
N THR A 119 14.05 -11.53 -27.99
CA THR A 119 13.75 -12.63 -28.92
C THR A 119 14.46 -13.91 -28.49
N TYR A 120 15.74 -13.82 -28.14
CA TYR A 120 16.50 -15.00 -27.71
C TYR A 120 15.91 -15.62 -26.45
N ILE A 121 15.54 -14.82 -25.45
CA ILE A 121 14.93 -15.32 -24.20
C ILE A 121 13.60 -16.01 -24.52
N VAL A 122 12.73 -15.40 -25.32
CA VAL A 122 11.43 -15.98 -25.68
C VAL A 122 11.59 -17.30 -26.43
N ASP A 123 12.48 -17.34 -27.42
CA ASP A 123 12.74 -18.54 -28.25
C ASP A 123 13.43 -19.66 -27.47
N SER A 124 14.15 -19.32 -26.39
CA SER A 124 14.85 -20.29 -25.53
C SER A 124 13.89 -21.09 -24.64
N ILE A 125 12.73 -20.53 -24.30
CA ILE A 125 11.78 -21.13 -23.35
C ILE A 125 10.99 -22.25 -24.04
N HIS A 126 10.89 -23.42 -23.41
CA HIS A 126 10.17 -24.56 -23.99
C HIS A 126 8.66 -24.42 -23.88
N ASN A 127 8.18 -23.92 -22.74
CA ASN A 127 6.74 -23.70 -22.55
C ASN A 127 6.28 -22.52 -23.38
N GLN A 128 5.32 -22.75 -24.29
CA GLN A 128 4.80 -21.71 -25.17
C GLN A 128 3.50 -21.10 -24.65
N GLN A 129 2.78 -21.79 -23.76
CA GLN A 129 1.45 -21.37 -23.33
C GLN A 129 1.39 -21.14 -21.82
N TRP A 130 0.74 -20.06 -21.43
CA TRP A 130 0.72 -19.62 -20.05
C TRP A 130 -0.68 -19.21 -19.62
N CYS A 131 -1.13 -19.71 -18.47
CA CYS A 131 -2.30 -19.20 -17.76
C CYS A 131 -1.88 -18.72 -16.37
N LYS A 132 -2.78 -17.98 -15.71
CA LYS A 132 -2.58 -17.64 -14.30
C LYS A 132 -2.62 -18.91 -13.46
N LYS A 133 -1.75 -18.99 -12.46
CA LYS A 133 -1.79 -20.06 -11.48
C LYS A 133 -3.14 -20.12 -10.79
N GLU A 134 -3.58 -21.34 -10.48
CA GLU A 134 -4.85 -21.61 -9.80
C GLU A 134 -6.03 -20.87 -10.48
N PRO A 135 -6.31 -21.13 -11.78
CA PRO A 135 -7.20 -20.31 -12.60
C PRO A 135 -8.67 -20.27 -12.14
N TYR A 136 -9.05 -21.15 -11.21
CA TYR A 136 -10.39 -21.25 -10.63
C TYR A 136 -10.48 -20.70 -9.20
N SER A 137 -9.38 -20.14 -8.67
CA SER A 137 -9.30 -19.55 -7.34
C SER A 137 -9.07 -18.04 -7.44
N LEU A 138 -9.46 -17.31 -6.39
CA LEU A 138 -9.14 -15.89 -6.30
C LEU A 138 -7.66 -15.70 -5.93
N LYS A 139 -7.06 -14.64 -6.47
CA LYS A 139 -5.72 -14.24 -6.02
C LYS A 139 -5.79 -13.76 -4.58
N VAL A 140 -4.68 -13.92 -3.85
CA VAL A 140 -4.56 -13.47 -2.45
C VAL A 140 -5.01 -12.01 -2.25
N ASP A 141 -4.60 -11.09 -3.13
CA ASP A 141 -5.02 -9.69 -3.06
C ASP A 141 -6.52 -9.49 -3.27
N GLN A 142 -7.13 -10.29 -4.14
CA GLN A 142 -8.57 -10.28 -4.38
C GLN A 142 -9.32 -10.86 -3.19
N THR A 143 -8.88 -11.99 -2.65
CA THR A 143 -9.45 -12.61 -1.44
C THR A 143 -9.44 -11.63 -0.27
N PHE A 144 -8.33 -10.91 -0.04
CA PHE A 144 -8.26 -9.88 0.99
C PHE A 144 -9.22 -8.72 0.70
N MET A 145 -9.36 -8.29 -0.56
CA MET A 145 -10.29 -7.22 -0.92
C MET A 145 -11.76 -7.62 -0.75
N TYR A 146 -12.11 -8.88 -1.04
CA TYR A 146 -13.43 -9.44 -0.73
C TYR A 146 -13.64 -9.49 0.79
N GLY A 147 -12.64 -9.94 1.55
CA GLY A 147 -12.66 -9.92 3.02
C GLY A 147 -12.91 -8.51 3.58
N TRP A 148 -12.22 -7.49 3.05
CA TRP A 148 -12.42 -6.09 3.42
C TRP A 148 -13.82 -5.59 3.08
N SER A 149 -14.29 -5.83 1.86
CA SER A 149 -15.63 -5.43 1.41
C SER A 149 -16.72 -6.08 2.26
N TYR A 150 -16.52 -7.35 2.61
CA TYR A 150 -17.42 -8.10 3.45
C TYR A 150 -17.40 -7.60 4.90
N PHE A 151 -16.22 -7.33 5.46
CA PHE A 151 -16.06 -6.70 6.77
C PHE A 151 -16.79 -5.36 6.84
N CYS A 152 -16.57 -4.47 5.86
CA CYS A 152 -17.27 -3.19 5.76
C CYS A 152 -18.79 -3.37 5.79
N SER A 153 -19.32 -4.29 4.97
CA SER A 153 -20.76 -4.57 4.91
C SER A 153 -21.29 -5.14 6.23
N PHE A 154 -20.53 -6.04 6.86
CA PHE A 154 -20.88 -6.71 8.11
C PHE A 154 -20.97 -5.73 9.28
N VAL A 155 -19.97 -4.88 9.46
CA VAL A 155 -19.97 -3.89 10.56
C VAL A 155 -21.00 -2.79 10.31
N LYS A 156 -21.25 -2.40 9.06
CA LYS A 156 -22.29 -1.39 8.77
C LYS A 156 -23.70 -1.90 9.08
N THR A 157 -23.99 -3.19 8.84
CA THR A 157 -25.37 -3.69 8.77
C THR A 157 -25.74 -4.83 9.72
N LYS A 158 -24.77 -5.56 10.30
CA LYS A 158 -25.02 -6.78 11.09
C LYS A 158 -24.52 -6.70 12.53
N SER A 159 -23.23 -6.43 12.75
CA SER A 159 -22.64 -6.39 14.09
C SER A 159 -21.51 -5.37 14.15
N ARG A 160 -21.70 -4.32 14.98
CA ARG A 160 -20.71 -3.24 15.16
C ARG A 160 -19.81 -3.46 16.36
N TYR A 161 -20.41 -3.76 17.52
CA TYR A 161 -19.70 -3.77 18.80
C TYR A 161 -19.15 -5.14 19.20
N LEU A 162 -19.78 -6.21 18.70
CA LEU A 162 -19.43 -7.59 19.03
C LEU A 162 -18.92 -8.34 17.81
N PHE A 163 -18.44 -7.63 16.77
CA PHE A 163 -18.04 -8.26 15.51
C PHE A 163 -16.92 -9.29 15.71
N LEU A 164 -15.97 -9.05 16.61
CA LEU A 164 -14.88 -9.98 16.96
C LEU A 164 -15.38 -11.35 17.46
N ASN A 165 -16.56 -11.37 18.10
CA ASN A 165 -17.16 -12.58 18.68
C ASN A 165 -18.39 -13.06 17.88
N ALA A 166 -18.77 -12.35 16.81
CA ALA A 166 -19.97 -12.64 16.06
C ALA A 166 -19.73 -13.85 15.17
N ARG A 167 -20.60 -14.85 15.29
CA ARG A 167 -20.61 -15.96 14.33
C ARG A 167 -21.23 -15.47 13.04
N ASN A 168 -20.53 -15.69 11.95
CA ASN A 168 -21.11 -15.52 10.63
C ASN A 168 -21.65 -16.88 10.13
N PRO A 169 -22.98 -17.10 10.17
CA PRO A 169 -23.55 -18.37 9.72
C PRO A 169 -23.42 -18.59 8.20
N ASN A 170 -23.13 -17.52 7.43
CA ASN A 170 -22.97 -17.58 5.99
C ASN A 170 -21.50 -17.76 5.56
N PHE A 171 -20.55 -17.81 6.50
CA PHE A 171 -19.15 -18.09 6.19
C PHE A 171 -18.94 -19.59 6.05
N ASP A 172 -18.56 -20.06 4.86
CA ASP A 172 -18.18 -21.45 4.65
C ASP A 172 -16.67 -21.62 4.86
N THR A 173 -16.31 -22.19 6.00
CA THR A 173 -14.91 -22.56 6.32
C THR A 173 -14.25 -23.49 5.30
N LYS A 174 -15.02 -24.13 4.42
CA LYS A 174 -14.52 -25.04 3.37
C LYS A 174 -14.29 -24.33 2.04
N GLN A 175 -14.73 -23.09 1.88
CA GLN A 175 -14.51 -22.31 0.67
C GLN A 175 -13.20 -21.52 0.80
N HIS A 176 -12.18 -21.89 0.01
CA HIS A 176 -10.83 -21.30 0.12
C HIS A 176 -10.77 -19.80 -0.22
N ASP A 177 -11.78 -19.29 -0.94
CA ASP A 177 -11.89 -17.91 -1.40
C ASP A 177 -12.67 -17.02 -0.42
N GLU A 178 -13.25 -17.61 0.63
CA GLU A 178 -13.92 -16.84 1.66
C GLU A 178 -12.96 -16.50 2.79
N MET A 179 -13.06 -15.25 3.25
CA MET A 179 -12.34 -14.76 4.40
C MET A 179 -13.32 -14.34 5.49
N ASP A 180 -13.07 -14.83 6.70
CA ASP A 180 -13.81 -14.35 7.87
C ASP A 180 -13.53 -12.84 8.04
N PRO A 181 -14.57 -11.98 8.07
CA PRO A 181 -14.40 -10.54 8.17
C PRO A 181 -13.63 -10.11 9.43
N VAL A 182 -13.61 -10.93 10.48
CA VAL A 182 -12.84 -10.62 11.71
C VAL A 182 -11.34 -10.73 11.46
N LYS A 183 -10.90 -11.62 10.56
CA LYS A 183 -9.48 -11.85 10.27
C LYS A 183 -8.85 -10.77 9.40
N ILE A 184 -9.65 -9.88 8.79
CA ILE A 184 -9.10 -8.87 7.87
C ILE A 184 -8.21 -7.86 8.60
N LEU A 185 -8.52 -7.57 9.87
CA LEU A 185 -7.71 -6.69 10.70
C LEU A 185 -6.34 -7.31 11.01
N ASP A 186 -6.30 -8.61 11.31
CA ASP A 186 -5.05 -9.35 11.52
C ASP A 186 -4.19 -9.38 10.24
N VAL A 187 -4.82 -9.60 9.09
CA VAL A 187 -4.15 -9.55 7.79
C VAL A 187 -3.62 -8.14 7.51
N LEU A 188 -4.42 -7.10 7.75
CA LEU A 188 -4.00 -5.71 7.58
C LEU A 188 -2.79 -5.38 8.48
N GLY A 189 -2.85 -5.72 9.77
CA GLY A 189 -1.71 -5.52 10.69
C GLY A 189 -0.48 -6.32 10.26
N SER A 190 -0.66 -7.55 9.79
CA SER A 190 0.44 -8.37 9.27
C SER A 190 1.08 -7.75 8.03
N ILE A 191 0.28 -7.18 7.12
CA ILE A 191 0.75 -6.48 5.92
C ILE A 191 1.53 -5.23 6.32
N VAL A 192 0.97 -4.37 7.19
CA VAL A 192 1.64 -3.17 7.73
C VAL A 192 3.03 -3.52 8.25
N ASN A 193 3.15 -4.63 9.01
CA ASN A 193 4.44 -5.11 9.48
C ASN A 193 5.32 -5.64 8.34
N ARG A 194 4.83 -6.55 7.48
CA ARG A 194 5.63 -7.17 6.40
C ARG A 194 6.23 -6.12 5.45
N VAL A 195 5.44 -5.12 5.05
CA VAL A 195 5.88 -4.03 4.15
C VAL A 195 6.45 -2.81 4.90
N SER A 196 6.55 -2.88 6.22
CA SER A 196 7.20 -1.88 7.09
C SER A 196 6.64 -0.46 6.95
N LEU A 197 5.32 -0.31 7.07
CA LEU A 197 4.64 0.99 7.01
C LEU A 197 4.68 1.78 8.32
N THR A 198 5.49 1.38 9.30
CA THR A 198 5.67 2.15 10.53
C THR A 198 6.78 3.17 10.31
N ASN A 199 6.47 4.45 10.51
CA ASN A 199 7.40 5.57 10.36
C ASN A 199 7.52 6.33 11.69
N VAL A 200 8.69 6.91 11.94
CA VAL A 200 8.94 7.72 13.14
C VAL A 200 8.94 9.18 12.72
N ILE A 201 8.07 9.98 13.34
CA ILE A 201 8.17 11.44 13.24
C ILE A 201 8.91 11.97 14.47
N SER A 202 9.87 12.85 14.21
CA SER A 202 10.71 13.42 15.27
C SER A 202 9.95 14.45 16.08
N LYS A 203 10.42 14.73 17.30
CA LYS A 203 9.98 15.87 18.12
C LYS A 203 10.09 17.25 17.45
N ASP A 204 10.89 17.37 16.38
CA ASP A 204 11.09 18.63 15.65
C ASP A 204 10.13 18.79 14.46
N THR A 205 9.24 17.82 14.25
CA THR A 205 8.26 17.83 13.15
C THR A 205 7.05 18.70 13.50
N ASP A 206 6.80 19.72 12.68
CA ASP A 206 5.61 20.56 12.79
C ASP A 206 4.36 19.83 12.26
N ILE A 207 3.31 19.82 13.08
CA ILE A 207 1.98 19.29 12.75
C ILE A 207 0.97 20.42 12.92
N LEU A 208 0.32 20.78 11.82
CA LEU A 208 -0.57 21.91 11.73
C LEU A 208 -2.02 21.46 11.88
N ARG A 209 -2.74 22.06 12.83
CA ARG A 209 -4.19 21.87 12.99
C ARG A 209 -4.90 23.20 12.82
N VAL A 210 -5.94 23.20 12.00
CA VAL A 210 -6.68 24.42 11.63
C VAL A 210 -8.07 24.44 12.27
N ARG A 211 -8.45 25.60 12.78
CA ARG A 211 -9.81 25.96 13.20
C ARG A 211 -10.32 27.06 12.28
N ILE A 212 -11.52 26.86 11.72
CA ILE A 212 -12.21 27.87 10.94
C ILE A 212 -13.11 28.66 11.87
N THR A 213 -12.93 29.98 11.89
CA THR A 213 -13.65 30.90 12.78
C THR A 213 -14.18 32.10 12.01
N GLU A 214 -14.99 32.91 12.68
CA GLU A 214 -15.26 34.29 12.25
C GLU A 214 -13.97 35.15 12.35
N LEU A 215 -13.95 36.29 11.67
CA LEU A 215 -12.76 37.15 11.55
C LEU A 215 -12.29 37.75 12.89
N ASP A 216 -13.22 38.02 13.80
CA ASP A 216 -13.00 38.64 15.11
C ASP A 216 -12.58 37.65 16.20
N GLN A 217 -12.61 36.33 15.92
CA GLN A 217 -12.16 35.34 16.88
C GLN A 217 -10.64 35.25 16.93
N HIS A 218 -10.16 35.00 18.15
CA HIS A 218 -8.77 34.79 18.49
C HIS A 218 -8.70 33.56 19.37
N LEU A 219 -8.03 32.53 18.88
CA LEU A 219 -7.73 31.31 19.64
C LEU A 219 -6.23 31.32 19.93
N THR A 220 -5.85 31.06 21.17
CA THR A 220 -4.48 31.34 21.64
C THR A 220 -3.80 30.19 22.37
N ASP A 221 -4.53 29.13 22.71
CA ASP A 221 -3.99 28.04 23.53
C ASP A 221 -4.24 26.64 22.93
N ALA A 222 -3.55 25.66 23.51
CA ALA A 222 -3.62 24.26 23.10
C ALA A 222 -4.99 23.62 23.36
N ASN A 223 -5.78 24.08 24.35
CA ASN A 223 -7.13 23.56 24.61
C ASN A 223 -8.10 23.98 23.49
N GLU A 224 -7.91 25.17 22.91
CA GLU A 224 -8.71 25.69 21.81
C GLU A 224 -8.29 25.13 20.44
N LEU A 225 -6.97 25.03 20.21
CA LEU A 225 -6.38 24.67 18.92
C LEU A 225 -6.04 23.19 18.78
N GLY A 226 -5.94 22.46 19.89
CA GLY A 226 -5.62 21.03 19.93
C GLY A 226 -6.82 20.13 19.70
N SER A 227 -6.74 18.90 20.22
CA SER A 227 -7.86 17.96 20.21
C SER A 227 -9.07 18.53 20.97
N PRO A 228 -10.30 18.24 20.53
CA PRO A 228 -11.47 18.74 21.23
C PRO A 228 -11.57 18.07 22.61
N PRO A 229 -11.99 18.80 23.66
CA PRO A 229 -12.40 18.22 24.93
C PRO A 229 -13.46 17.13 24.72
N ILE A 230 -13.47 16.12 25.60
CA ILE A 230 -14.30 14.92 25.44
C ILE A 230 -15.80 15.26 25.40
N GLU A 231 -16.24 16.25 26.17
CA GLU A 231 -17.61 16.77 26.21
C GLU A 231 -18.06 17.41 24.88
N TYR A 232 -17.11 17.83 24.04
CA TYR A 232 -17.36 18.42 22.73
C TYR A 232 -17.08 17.47 21.56
N ALA A 233 -16.60 16.26 21.83
CA ALA A 233 -16.39 15.21 20.83
C ALA A 233 -17.71 14.55 20.39
N ILE A 234 -18.75 15.33 20.11
CA ILE A 234 -20.11 14.83 19.84
C ILE A 234 -20.35 14.40 18.39
N MET A 235 -19.54 14.89 17.44
CA MET A 235 -19.65 14.56 16.02
C MET A 235 -18.64 13.48 15.64
N PRO A 236 -19.05 12.41 14.94
CA PRO A 236 -18.12 11.40 14.46
C PRO A 236 -17.30 11.94 13.29
N ASN A 237 -16.04 11.50 13.23
CA ASN A 237 -15.13 11.70 12.11
C ASN A 237 -14.79 10.37 11.46
N ARG A 238 -14.07 10.43 10.32
CA ARG A 238 -13.64 9.23 9.58
C ARG A 238 -12.89 8.22 10.44
N MET A 239 -12.00 8.70 11.29
CA MET A 239 -11.10 7.83 12.07
C MET A 239 -11.46 7.79 13.56
N SER A 240 -12.37 8.67 14.02
CA SER A 240 -12.77 8.72 15.43
C SER A 240 -14.29 8.70 15.59
N PRO A 241 -14.85 7.75 16.36
CA PRO A 241 -16.25 7.82 16.77
C PRO A 241 -16.56 9.04 17.63
N ALA A 242 -17.84 9.38 17.75
CA ALA A 242 -18.28 10.34 18.77
C ALA A 242 -17.92 9.81 20.17
N GLY A 243 -17.43 10.70 21.03
CA GLY A 243 -16.93 10.40 22.38
C GLY A 243 -15.45 10.02 22.44
N ILE A 244 -14.76 9.88 21.30
CA ILE A 244 -13.34 9.54 21.24
C ILE A 244 -12.57 10.67 20.54
N PRO A 245 -12.00 11.64 21.28
CA PRO A 245 -11.23 12.73 20.69
C PRO A 245 -9.89 12.22 20.14
N MET A 246 -9.49 12.80 19.00
CA MET A 246 -8.18 12.58 18.36
C MET A 246 -7.69 13.88 17.74
N PHE A 247 -6.37 14.00 17.58
CA PHE A 247 -5.75 15.17 16.98
C PHE A 247 -5.68 14.99 15.46
N TYR A 248 -6.49 15.74 14.70
CA TYR A 248 -6.41 15.79 13.25
C TYR A 248 -5.55 16.97 12.80
N GLY A 249 -4.59 16.74 11.92
CA GLY A 249 -3.72 17.77 11.38
C GLY A 249 -3.15 17.41 10.01
N ALA A 250 -2.23 18.23 9.53
CA ALA A 250 -1.44 18.01 8.33
C ALA A 250 -0.03 18.58 8.49
N PHE A 251 0.84 18.34 7.52
CA PHE A 251 2.24 18.83 7.54
C PHE A 251 2.43 20.18 6.83
N ASP A 252 1.35 20.75 6.29
CA ASP A 252 1.35 22.07 5.66
C ASP A 252 -0.02 22.75 5.80
N MET A 253 0.01 24.09 5.83
CA MET A 253 -1.17 24.93 6.06
C MET A 253 -2.26 24.72 5.00
N LYS A 254 -1.86 24.58 3.73
CA LYS A 254 -2.80 24.41 2.61
C LYS A 254 -3.60 23.13 2.77
N THR A 255 -2.93 22.02 3.10
CA THR A 255 -3.57 20.72 3.35
C THR A 255 -4.49 20.79 4.57
N ALA A 256 -4.02 21.37 5.69
CA ALA A 256 -4.81 21.50 6.91
C ALA A 256 -6.11 22.32 6.68
N ILE A 257 -6.03 23.41 5.91
CA ILE A 257 -7.20 24.19 5.50
C ILE A 257 -8.12 23.34 4.61
N SER A 258 -7.57 22.66 3.60
CA SER A 258 -8.38 21.90 2.63
C SER A 258 -9.18 20.75 3.24
N GLU A 259 -8.66 20.10 4.29
CA GLU A 259 -9.34 19.02 5.01
C GLU A 259 -10.44 19.55 5.95
N THR A 260 -10.32 20.80 6.40
CA THR A 260 -11.21 21.40 7.40
C THR A 260 -12.32 22.25 6.76
N TYR A 261 -11.95 23.10 5.81
CA TYR A 261 -12.79 24.15 5.25
C TYR A 261 -13.55 23.69 4.01
N GLN A 262 -14.83 24.04 3.96
CA GLN A 262 -15.64 24.02 2.74
C GLN A 262 -15.95 25.46 2.38
N GLN A 263 -15.73 25.83 1.12
CA GLN A 263 -15.90 27.21 0.69
C GLN A 263 -17.33 27.70 0.90
N CYS A 264 -17.45 28.91 1.44
CA CYS A 264 -18.71 29.58 1.71
C CYS A 264 -18.71 31.00 1.13
N ASP A 265 -19.87 31.66 1.16
CA ASP A 265 -20.05 33.00 0.60
C ASP A 265 -19.44 34.11 1.45
N THR A 266 -19.15 33.83 2.72
CA THR A 266 -18.62 34.78 3.68
C THR A 266 -17.14 34.56 3.94
N ASP A 267 -16.43 35.66 4.20
CA ASP A 267 -15.03 35.60 4.62
C ASP A 267 -14.92 34.91 5.98
N LYS A 268 -13.94 34.02 6.10
CA LYS A 268 -13.62 33.30 7.33
C LYS A 268 -12.15 33.49 7.69
N LYS A 269 -11.77 33.08 8.89
CA LYS A 269 -10.39 33.04 9.33
C LYS A 269 -10.00 31.60 9.63
N ALA A 270 -8.93 31.14 9.03
CA ALA A 270 -8.23 29.93 9.46
C ALA A 270 -7.23 30.33 10.54
N ILE A 271 -7.39 29.82 11.75
CA ILE A 271 -6.40 29.92 12.82
C ILE A 271 -5.73 28.56 12.93
N CYS A 272 -4.41 28.53 12.79
CA CYS A 272 -3.62 27.32 12.77
C CYS A 272 -2.74 27.23 14.01
N GLY A 273 -2.92 26.18 14.79
CA GLY A 273 -1.96 25.79 15.82
C GLY A 273 -0.86 24.95 15.18
N VAL A 274 0.39 25.35 15.39
CA VAL A 274 1.58 24.58 15.02
C VAL A 274 2.00 23.77 16.23
N PHE A 275 1.83 22.45 16.16
CA PHE A 275 2.17 21.53 17.24
C PHE A 275 3.42 20.73 16.91
N ARG A 276 4.24 20.44 17.94
CA ARG A 276 5.36 19.51 17.86
C ARG A 276 5.18 18.35 18.82
N PRO A 277 5.57 17.13 18.46
CA PRO A 277 5.64 16.04 19.42
C PRO A 277 6.60 16.34 20.56
N ILE A 278 6.27 15.91 21.77
CA ILE A 278 7.19 16.06 22.93
C ILE A 278 8.28 15.00 22.96
N ARG A 279 8.06 13.90 22.22
CA ARG A 279 8.97 12.78 21.96
C ARG A 279 8.75 12.32 20.52
N ASP A 280 9.63 11.49 20.02
CA ASP A 280 9.41 10.83 18.74
C ASP A 280 8.13 9.97 18.80
N LEU A 281 7.30 10.07 17.75
CA LEU A 281 6.04 9.33 17.64
C LEU A 281 6.15 8.28 16.55
N VAL A 282 5.65 7.08 16.84
CA VAL A 282 5.61 5.97 15.87
C VAL A 282 4.25 5.95 15.22
N LEU A 283 4.18 6.21 13.92
CA LEU A 283 2.93 6.31 13.17
C LEU A 283 2.86 5.23 12.09
N ILE A 284 1.64 4.81 11.73
CA ILE A 284 1.41 4.06 10.49
C ILE A 284 1.39 5.07 9.35
N ASP A 285 2.26 4.91 8.35
CA ASP A 285 2.34 5.75 7.16
C ASP A 285 1.69 5.05 5.96
N LEU A 286 0.42 5.37 5.73
CA LEU A 286 -0.33 4.83 4.60
C LEU A 286 0.08 5.56 3.31
N PRO A 287 0.69 4.85 2.34
CA PRO A 287 1.24 5.50 1.15
C PRO A 287 0.15 5.90 0.17
N GLU A 288 0.27 7.09 -0.44
CA GLU A 288 -0.62 7.54 -1.52
C GLU A 288 -0.42 6.70 -2.79
N LYS A 289 0.84 6.41 -3.09
CA LYS A 289 1.24 5.54 -4.21
C LYS A 289 2.22 4.52 -3.68
N SER A 290 1.93 3.26 -3.92
CA SER A 290 2.90 2.18 -3.80
C SER A 290 3.16 1.66 -5.21
N SER A 291 4.40 1.36 -5.59
CA SER A 291 4.65 0.58 -6.80
C SER A 291 4.55 -0.89 -6.44
N VAL A 292 3.80 -1.66 -7.23
CA VAL A 292 3.82 -3.12 -7.11
C VAL A 292 5.22 -3.56 -7.52
N PRO A 293 5.99 -4.27 -6.67
CA PRO A 293 7.35 -4.70 -7.00
C PRO A 293 7.33 -5.54 -8.26
N SER A 294 8.40 -5.51 -9.06
CA SER A 294 8.52 -6.36 -10.24
C SER A 294 8.30 -7.84 -9.89
N ILE A 295 7.73 -8.61 -10.83
CA ILE A 295 7.67 -10.06 -10.68
C ILE A 295 9.07 -10.69 -10.66
N PHE A 296 10.04 -10.01 -11.29
CA PHE A 296 11.45 -10.40 -11.38
C PHE A 296 12.28 -9.94 -10.18
N ASP A 297 11.74 -9.16 -9.24
CA ASP A 297 12.44 -8.82 -7.99
C ASP A 297 12.32 -10.01 -7.02
N GLU A 298 13.35 -10.86 -6.92
CA GLU A 298 13.31 -12.06 -6.08
C GLU A 298 13.06 -11.77 -4.59
N HIS A 299 13.54 -10.62 -4.11
CA HIS A 299 13.47 -10.23 -2.71
C HIS A 299 12.09 -9.69 -2.34
N LYS A 300 11.42 -9.02 -3.29
CA LYS A 300 10.15 -8.30 -3.05
C LYS A 300 8.93 -8.88 -3.76
N ARG A 301 9.06 -9.78 -4.74
CA ARG A 301 7.90 -10.33 -5.49
C ARG A 301 6.85 -10.98 -4.60
N LYS A 302 7.28 -11.52 -3.45
CA LYS A 302 6.38 -12.09 -2.43
C LYS A 302 5.38 -11.10 -1.83
N PHE A 303 5.70 -9.81 -1.84
CA PHE A 303 4.84 -8.75 -1.31
C PHE A 303 3.89 -8.16 -2.36
N ARG A 304 3.90 -8.65 -3.61
CA ARG A 304 3.08 -8.09 -4.70
C ARG A 304 1.59 -8.10 -4.38
N SER A 305 1.04 -9.20 -3.87
CA SER A 305 -0.37 -9.27 -3.47
C SER A 305 -0.66 -8.39 -2.25
N ASP A 306 0.23 -8.34 -1.27
CA ASP A 306 0.09 -7.47 -0.10
C ASP A 306 -0.02 -5.98 -0.53
N ILE A 307 0.85 -5.55 -1.45
CA ILE A 307 0.88 -4.17 -1.95
C ILE A 307 -0.33 -3.86 -2.82
N LYS A 308 -0.76 -4.78 -3.69
CA LYS A 308 -2.00 -4.63 -4.49
C LYS A 308 -3.23 -4.48 -3.59
N PHE A 309 -3.33 -5.29 -2.53
CA PHE A 309 -4.39 -5.15 -1.54
C PHE A 309 -4.30 -3.80 -0.82
N LEU A 310 -3.11 -3.43 -0.33
CA LEU A 310 -2.89 -2.18 0.41
C LEU A 310 -3.29 -0.96 -0.43
N GLN A 311 -2.93 -0.90 -1.72
CA GLN A 311 -3.34 0.17 -2.63
C GLN A 311 -4.87 0.34 -2.67
N ASN A 312 -5.59 -0.76 -2.86
CA ASN A 312 -7.06 -0.75 -2.92
C ASN A 312 -7.68 -0.40 -1.55
N PHE A 313 -7.11 -0.92 -0.48
CA PHE A 313 -7.52 -0.62 0.90
C PHE A 313 -7.35 0.87 1.21
N VAL A 314 -6.17 1.46 0.94
CA VAL A 314 -5.91 2.88 1.21
C VAL A 314 -6.86 3.76 0.39
N HIS A 315 -7.09 3.42 -0.88
CA HIS A 315 -8.03 4.14 -1.73
C HIS A 315 -9.45 4.16 -1.13
N ASP A 316 -9.93 3.03 -0.61
CA ASP A 316 -11.23 2.96 0.06
C ASP A 316 -11.24 3.67 1.43
N PHE A 317 -10.17 3.53 2.21
CA PHE A 317 -10.00 4.14 3.54
C PHE A 317 -10.09 5.67 3.51
N ILE A 318 -9.51 6.31 2.48
CA ILE A 318 -9.53 7.78 2.33
C ILE A 318 -10.71 8.31 1.50
N LYS A 319 -11.49 7.44 0.85
CA LYS A 319 -12.56 7.82 -0.08
C LYS A 319 -13.51 8.85 0.54
N PRO A 320 -13.82 9.99 -0.11
CA PRO A 320 -14.76 10.98 0.43
C PRO A 320 -16.10 10.36 0.80
N ILE A 321 -16.58 10.65 2.03
CA ILE A 321 -17.90 10.24 2.52
C ILE A 321 -18.77 11.49 2.59
N ALA A 322 -20.00 11.38 2.09
CA ALA A 322 -20.96 12.47 2.16
C ALA A 322 -21.24 12.81 3.63
N ARG A 323 -21.20 14.10 3.99
CA ARG A 323 -21.55 14.58 5.33
C ARG A 323 -23.06 14.67 5.47
N ASP A 324 -23.75 13.56 5.23
CA ASP A 324 -25.20 13.42 5.39
C ASP A 324 -25.54 12.60 6.64
N ASP A 325 -26.82 12.35 6.88
CA ASP A 325 -27.30 11.57 8.02
C ASP A 325 -26.76 10.13 8.03
N ARG A 326 -26.14 9.62 6.95
CA ARG A 326 -25.55 8.27 6.88
C ARG A 326 -24.05 8.25 7.15
N ALA A 327 -23.38 9.39 7.25
CA ALA A 327 -21.94 9.47 7.50
C ALA A 327 -21.49 8.63 8.71
N HIS A 328 -22.30 8.63 9.79
CA HIS A 328 -22.03 7.86 11.00
C HIS A 328 -22.03 6.33 10.81
N ILE A 329 -22.66 5.82 9.75
CA ILE A 329 -22.60 4.39 9.36
C ILE A 329 -21.39 4.17 8.46
N ASP A 330 -21.14 5.08 7.52
CA ASP A 330 -20.08 4.92 6.55
C ASP A 330 -18.67 5.04 7.13
N TYR A 331 -18.51 5.76 8.25
CA TYR A 331 -17.26 5.83 9.00
C TYR A 331 -16.97 4.62 9.88
N VAL A 332 -17.93 3.74 10.14
CA VAL A 332 -17.74 2.61 11.08
C VAL A 332 -16.53 1.74 10.72
N PRO A 333 -16.30 1.31 9.45
CA PRO A 333 -15.16 0.46 9.16
C PRO A 333 -13.81 1.13 9.41
N THR A 334 -13.67 2.41 9.01
CA THR A 334 -12.43 3.17 9.18
C THR A 334 -12.16 3.51 10.65
N GLN A 335 -13.21 3.75 11.43
CA GLN A 335 -13.12 3.91 12.89
C GLN A 335 -12.64 2.62 13.56
N ILE A 336 -13.22 1.46 13.21
CA ILE A 336 -12.78 0.16 13.75
C ILE A 336 -11.31 -0.11 13.40
N VAL A 337 -10.88 0.17 12.16
CA VAL A 337 -9.47 0.03 11.78
C VAL A 337 -8.59 0.97 12.60
N THR A 338 -9.02 2.21 12.84
CA THR A 338 -8.27 3.18 13.64
C THR A 338 -8.12 2.71 15.08
N GLU A 339 -9.19 2.20 15.69
CA GLU A 339 -9.16 1.62 17.04
C GLU A 339 -8.33 0.34 17.10
N TYR A 340 -8.38 -0.51 16.07
CA TYR A 340 -7.51 -1.67 15.94
C TYR A 340 -6.04 -1.25 15.95
N PHE A 341 -5.67 -0.25 15.15
CA PHE A 341 -4.32 0.29 15.16
C PHE A 341 -3.93 0.90 16.51
N ARG A 342 -4.86 1.61 17.16
CA ARG A 342 -4.63 2.21 18.46
C ARG A 342 -4.48 1.19 19.59
N HIS A 343 -5.27 0.13 19.62
CA HIS A 343 -5.43 -0.70 20.82
C HIS A 343 -4.91 -2.14 20.69
N VAL A 344 -4.78 -2.66 19.47
CA VAL A 344 -4.49 -4.08 19.23
C VAL A 344 -3.19 -4.26 18.45
N PHE A 345 -2.97 -3.44 17.42
CA PHE A 345 -1.79 -3.52 16.58
C PHE A 345 -0.51 -3.24 17.38
N GLN A 346 0.53 -4.02 17.08
CA GLN A 346 1.90 -3.79 17.52
C GLN A 346 2.82 -3.82 16.30
N SER A 347 3.79 -2.91 16.27
CA SER A 347 4.87 -2.95 15.28
C SER A 347 5.68 -4.25 15.43
N LYS A 348 6.56 -4.54 14.45
CA LYS A 348 7.52 -5.64 14.54
C LYS A 348 8.34 -5.64 15.84
N ASP A 349 8.60 -4.47 16.39
CA ASP A 349 9.39 -4.29 17.62
C ASP A 349 8.53 -4.25 18.90
N GLY A 350 7.22 -4.57 18.80
CA GLY A 350 6.29 -4.55 19.92
C GLY A 350 5.86 -3.15 20.36
N VAL A 351 6.12 -2.13 19.54
CA VAL A 351 5.80 -0.73 19.85
C VAL A 351 4.37 -0.43 19.42
N GLN A 352 3.60 0.19 20.32
CA GLN A 352 2.27 0.71 20.03
C GLN A 352 2.40 2.00 19.20
N VAL A 353 1.51 2.16 18.22
CA VAL A 353 1.53 3.35 17.36
C VAL A 353 0.76 4.50 17.99
N ASP A 354 1.24 5.71 17.76
CA ASP A 354 0.71 6.97 18.27
C ASP A 354 -0.29 7.63 17.31
N GLY A 355 -0.47 7.08 16.11
CA GLY A 355 -1.35 7.65 15.10
C GLY A 355 -1.14 7.08 13.70
N ILE A 356 -1.76 7.75 12.71
CA ILE A 356 -1.80 7.32 11.31
C ILE A 356 -1.58 8.54 10.42
N ILE A 357 -0.58 8.47 9.55
CA ILE A 357 -0.40 9.36 8.40
C ILE A 357 -1.16 8.75 7.23
N TYR A 358 -1.91 9.57 6.49
CA TYR A 358 -2.70 9.13 5.36
C TYR A 358 -2.72 10.18 4.24
N PRO A 359 -2.94 9.77 2.98
CA PRO A 359 -3.06 10.69 1.87
C PRO A 359 -4.26 11.62 2.07
N SER A 360 -4.09 12.91 1.79
CA SER A 360 -5.19 13.86 1.88
C SER A 360 -6.24 13.56 0.82
N SER A 361 -7.51 13.54 1.23
CA SER A 361 -8.64 13.37 0.31
C SER A 361 -9.02 14.67 -0.42
N LYS A 362 -8.39 15.78 -0.03
CA LYS A 362 -8.70 17.16 -0.47
C LYS A 362 -7.52 17.88 -1.14
N ASN A 363 -6.30 17.38 -0.97
CA ASN A 363 -5.10 17.93 -1.59
C ASN A 363 -4.20 16.78 -2.11
N GLU A 364 -4.32 16.47 -3.40
CA GLU A 364 -3.58 15.38 -4.07
C GLU A 364 -2.05 15.60 -3.96
N GLY A 365 -1.28 14.55 -3.68
CA GLY A 365 0.16 14.63 -3.45
C GLY A 365 0.57 15.03 -2.02
N HIS A 366 -0.39 15.37 -1.14
CA HIS A 366 -0.13 15.81 0.24
C HIS A 366 -0.71 14.84 1.28
N ARG A 367 -0.24 14.97 2.52
CA ARG A 367 -0.55 14.05 3.62
C ARG A 367 -1.21 14.77 4.80
N ALA A 368 -2.21 14.10 5.36
CA ALA A 368 -2.82 14.44 6.63
C ALA A 368 -2.41 13.41 7.70
N VAL A 369 -2.67 13.73 8.95
CA VAL A 369 -2.30 12.88 10.08
C VAL A 369 -3.40 12.91 11.15
N VAL A 370 -3.64 11.76 11.75
CA VAL A 370 -4.37 11.65 13.00
C VAL A 370 -3.41 11.15 14.07
N ILE A 371 -3.28 11.89 15.19
CA ILE A 371 -2.53 11.48 16.37
C ILE A 371 -3.54 11.10 17.45
N PHE A 372 -3.28 10.01 18.17
CA PHE A 372 -4.11 9.49 19.25
C PHE A 372 -3.99 10.29 20.56
N ALA A 373 -3.90 11.61 20.43
CA ALA A 373 -3.84 12.57 21.53
C ALA A 373 -5.24 13.11 21.87
N THR A 374 -5.60 13.07 23.14
CA THR A 374 -6.77 13.78 23.69
C THR A 374 -6.47 15.27 23.87
N SER A 375 -7.46 16.04 24.32
CA SER A 375 -7.29 17.48 24.56
C SER A 375 -6.23 17.75 25.63
N GLU A 376 -6.26 16.98 26.71
CA GLU A 376 -5.35 17.09 27.86
C GLU A 376 -3.89 16.71 27.51
N GLN A 377 -3.70 15.97 26.41
CA GLN A 377 -2.39 15.59 25.90
C GLN A 377 -1.81 16.62 24.93
N CYS A 378 -2.55 17.68 24.62
CA CYS A 378 -2.11 18.87 23.89
C CYS A 378 -1.83 19.98 24.91
N ILE A 379 -0.57 20.39 25.04
CA ILE A 379 -0.15 21.39 26.04
C ILE A 379 0.42 22.64 25.38
N ASP A 380 0.41 23.76 26.10
CA ASP A 380 1.07 24.98 25.66
C ASP A 380 2.60 24.89 25.76
N ALA A 381 3.32 25.79 25.08
CA ALA A 381 4.78 25.84 25.08
C ALA A 381 5.38 25.99 26.49
N ASP A 382 4.72 26.78 27.32
CA ASP A 382 5.19 27.17 28.66
C ASP A 382 4.75 26.18 29.74
N GLU A 383 3.93 25.18 29.40
CA GLU A 383 3.49 24.17 30.35
C GLU A 383 4.53 23.06 30.57
N SER A 384 4.62 22.61 31.83
CA SER A 384 5.46 21.49 32.21
C SER A 384 4.92 20.19 31.62
N PHE A 385 5.79 19.35 31.09
CA PHE A 385 5.40 18.04 30.55
C PHE A 385 4.71 17.21 31.63
N GLN A 386 3.46 16.84 31.38
CA GLN A 386 2.79 15.79 32.15
C GLN A 386 3.23 14.43 31.59
N ASN A 387 3.11 13.37 32.40
CA ASN A 387 3.60 12.03 32.01
C ASN A 387 2.94 11.47 30.74
N ASP A 388 1.77 11.97 30.37
CA ASP A 388 0.94 11.52 29.25
C ASP A 388 0.80 12.56 28.13
N SER A 389 1.44 13.73 28.24
CA SER A 389 1.46 14.73 27.18
C SER A 389 2.04 14.13 25.89
N LEU A 390 1.52 14.55 24.72
CA LEU A 390 1.98 14.06 23.42
C LEU A 390 2.39 15.17 22.47
N LEU A 391 1.64 16.27 22.47
CA LEU A 391 1.82 17.39 21.54
C LEU A 391 1.94 18.70 22.31
N ARG A 392 2.84 19.56 21.84
CA ARG A 392 3.05 20.91 22.37
C ARG A 392 2.76 21.95 21.30
N LEU A 393 1.94 22.95 21.63
CA LEU A 393 1.73 24.12 20.78
C LEU A 393 2.99 25.00 20.81
N VAL A 394 3.62 25.20 19.65
CA VAL A 394 4.87 25.98 19.50
C VAL A 394 4.70 27.27 18.70
N GLY A 395 3.56 27.45 18.03
CA GLY A 395 3.27 28.63 17.26
C GLY A 395 1.80 28.70 16.83
N ILE A 396 1.35 29.90 16.51
CA ILE A 396 0.01 30.15 15.98
C ILE A 396 0.12 31.01 14.74
N GLU A 397 -0.49 30.57 13.66
CA GLU A 397 -0.58 31.28 12.40
C GLU A 397 -2.04 31.57 12.07
N SER A 398 -2.30 32.58 11.24
CA SER A 398 -3.66 32.82 10.76
C SER A 398 -3.71 33.28 9.32
N GLN A 399 -4.76 32.89 8.62
CA GLN A 399 -5.00 33.24 7.22
C GLN A 399 -6.48 33.60 7.03
N VAL A 400 -6.73 34.72 6.36
CA VAL A 400 -8.10 35.08 5.93
C VAL A 400 -8.46 34.26 4.70
N LEU A 401 -9.64 33.65 4.74
CA LEU A 401 -10.24 32.86 3.67
C LEU A 401 -11.35 33.69 3.03
N VAL A 402 -11.16 34.08 1.77
CA VAL A 402 -12.10 34.95 1.05
C VAL A 402 -13.30 34.15 0.54
N GLY A 403 -14.50 34.67 0.78
CA GLY A 403 -15.75 34.08 0.32
C GLY A 403 -15.92 34.15 -1.20
N ALA A 404 -16.64 33.17 -1.78
CA ALA A 404 -16.84 33.09 -3.23
C ALA A 404 -17.63 34.27 -3.81
N GLY A 405 -18.45 34.94 -3.00
CA GLY A 405 -19.30 36.07 -3.42
C GLY A 405 -18.56 37.40 -3.66
N GLN A 406 -17.26 37.48 -3.42
CA GLN A 406 -16.45 38.70 -3.64
C GLN A 406 -15.55 38.65 -4.88
N ILE A 407 -15.54 37.55 -5.64
CA ILE A 407 -14.70 37.38 -6.84
C ILE A 407 -15.45 37.83 -8.13
N SER A 408 -16.65 38.40 -8.00
CA SER A 408 -17.46 38.91 -9.12
C SER A 408 -17.13 40.36 -9.49
#